data_AF-A0A9C7UKL3-F1
#
_entry.id   AF-A0A9C7UKL3-F1
#
_cell.length_a   1.000
_cell.length_b   1.000
_cell.length_c   1.000
_cell.angle_alpha   90.00
_cell.angle_beta   90.00
_cell.angle_gamma   90.00
#
_symmetry.space_group_name_H-M   'P 1'
#
loop_
_entity.id
_entity.type
_entity.pdbx_description
1 polymer ?
#
loop_
_entity_poly.entity_id
_entity_poly.type
_entity_poly.pdbx_seq_one_letter_code
_entity_poly.pdbx_strand_id
1 'polypeptide(L)'
;MNIEGLGRQLYPELDLWETAKPFLERWMREQIGPQALFNTVRQELPQIAALLPRLPGLTQDLLQRFQDDESYSQARTREIEALNCRIDRSERRLTGALLGSAVGLSGVLILLFGSEMLGAQWVGTGMCLFGVIVGLYSWLATARRP
;
A
#
# COMPACT_ATOMS: atom_id res chain seq x y z
N MET A 1 9.88 -6.98 -32.22
CA MET A 1 9.13 -6.27 -33.28
C MET A 1 9.87 -6.49 -34.59
N ASN A 2 9.27 -7.17 -35.59
CA ASN A 2 9.58 -7.05 -37.05
C ASN A 2 9.26 -8.27 -37.95
N ILE A 3 8.63 -9.35 -37.45
CA ILE A 3 8.29 -10.49 -38.33
C ILE A 3 7.20 -10.14 -39.37
N GLU A 4 6.33 -9.16 -39.09
CA GLU A 4 5.33 -8.65 -40.05
C GLU A 4 5.91 -7.68 -41.09
N GLY A 5 7.11 -7.14 -40.86
CA GLY A 5 7.71 -6.11 -41.71
C GLY A 5 8.45 -6.64 -42.94
N LEU A 6 8.89 -7.91 -42.92
CA LEU A 6 9.70 -8.52 -43.98
C LEU A 6 8.88 -9.09 -45.14
N GLY A 7 7.69 -9.65 -44.87
CA GLY A 7 6.82 -10.22 -45.90
C GLY A 7 6.26 -9.18 -46.88
N ARG A 8 5.90 -8.00 -46.35
CA ARG A 8 5.35 -6.87 -47.14
C ARG A 8 6.38 -6.17 -48.04
N GLN A 9 7.69 -6.39 -47.78
CA GLN A 9 8.78 -5.88 -48.62
C GLN A 9 9.09 -6.81 -49.81
N LEU A 10 8.82 -8.12 -49.70
CA LEU A 10 9.14 -9.11 -50.73
C LEU A 10 7.99 -9.36 -51.71
N TYR A 11 6.74 -9.26 -51.25
CA TYR A 11 5.54 -9.32 -52.08
C TYR A 11 4.49 -8.30 -51.57
N PRO A 12 4.48 -7.06 -52.08
CA PRO A 12 3.60 -6.00 -51.57
C PRO A 12 2.10 -6.25 -51.81
N GLU A 13 1.74 -7.20 -52.67
CA GLU A 13 0.37 -7.58 -53.01
C GLU A 13 -0.05 -8.96 -52.45
N LEU A 14 0.84 -9.68 -51.77
CA LEU A 14 0.57 -11.02 -51.25
C LEU A 14 0.13 -10.93 -49.77
N ASP A 15 -1.18 -11.00 -49.52
CA ASP A 15 -1.69 -11.14 -48.16
C ASP A 15 -1.48 -12.60 -47.67
N LEU A 16 -0.42 -12.81 -46.89
CA LEU A 16 -0.12 -14.09 -46.25
C LEU A 16 -1.30 -14.60 -45.40
N TRP A 17 -2.13 -13.70 -44.89
CA TRP A 17 -3.31 -14.05 -44.11
C TRP A 17 -4.38 -14.74 -44.96
N GLU A 18 -4.62 -14.25 -46.16
CA GLU A 18 -5.63 -14.79 -47.08
C GLU A 18 -5.28 -16.23 -47.50
N THR A 19 -3.99 -16.53 -47.67
CA THR A 19 -3.51 -17.87 -48.04
C THR A 19 -3.38 -18.81 -46.84
N ALA A 20 -3.00 -18.31 -45.66
CA ALA A 20 -2.75 -19.13 -44.47
C ALA A 20 -4.01 -19.45 -43.63
N LYS A 21 -5.04 -18.60 -43.69
CA LYS A 21 -6.32 -18.79 -42.98
C LYS A 21 -6.91 -20.20 -43.09
N PRO A 22 -7.04 -20.83 -44.28
CA PRO A 22 -7.63 -22.17 -44.38
C PRO A 22 -6.78 -23.25 -43.71
N PHE A 23 -5.46 -23.07 -43.61
CA PHE A 23 -4.58 -24.00 -42.91
C PHE A 23 -4.72 -23.85 -41.39
N LEU A 24 -4.76 -22.60 -40.90
CA LEU A 24 -4.97 -22.33 -39.48
C LEU A 24 -6.33 -22.84 -39.00
N GLU A 25 -7.38 -22.66 -39.78
CA GLU A 25 -8.73 -23.12 -39.43
C GLU A 25 -8.83 -24.65 -39.34
N ARG A 26 -8.15 -25.37 -40.25
CA ARG A 26 -8.04 -26.85 -40.19
C ARG A 26 -7.25 -27.29 -38.96
N TRP A 27 -6.08 -26.69 -38.74
CA TRP A 27 -5.22 -27.00 -37.59
C TRP A 27 -5.92 -26.71 -36.26
N MET A 28 -6.61 -25.57 -36.14
CA MET A 28 -7.38 -25.24 -34.93
C MET A 28 -8.52 -26.22 -34.69
N ARG A 29 -9.23 -26.69 -35.72
CA ARG A 29 -10.25 -27.74 -35.55
C ARG A 29 -9.67 -29.07 -35.11
N GLU A 30 -8.48 -29.42 -35.61
CA GLU A 30 -7.79 -30.66 -35.23
C GLU A 30 -7.25 -30.59 -33.80
N GLN A 31 -6.73 -29.44 -33.38
CA GLN A 31 -6.01 -29.29 -32.11
C GLN A 31 -6.86 -28.74 -30.96
N ILE A 32 -7.88 -27.92 -31.27
CA ILE A 32 -8.75 -27.22 -30.30
C ILE A 32 -10.22 -27.64 -30.49
N GLY A 33 -10.51 -28.53 -31.44
CA GLY A 33 -11.88 -29.00 -31.69
C GLY A 33 -12.47 -29.78 -30.50
N PRO A 34 -13.82 -29.82 -30.38
CA PRO A 34 -14.51 -30.50 -29.29
C PRO A 34 -14.18 -32.00 -29.23
N GLN A 35 -13.93 -32.64 -30.37
CA GLN A 35 -13.54 -34.05 -30.44
C GLN A 35 -12.12 -34.29 -29.92
N ALA A 36 -11.19 -33.38 -30.22
CA ALA A 36 -9.83 -33.42 -29.68
C ALA A 36 -9.85 -33.23 -28.17
N LEU A 37 -10.61 -32.25 -27.67
CA LEU A 37 -10.80 -32.03 -26.24
C LEU A 37 -11.38 -33.27 -25.54
N PHE A 38 -12.41 -33.91 -26.11
CA PHE A 38 -13.00 -35.12 -25.54
C PHE A 38 -11.99 -36.28 -25.48
N ASN A 39 -11.22 -36.47 -26.56
CA ASN A 39 -10.18 -37.50 -26.60
C ASN A 39 -9.07 -37.23 -25.58
N THR A 40 -8.60 -35.99 -25.48
CA THR A 40 -7.61 -35.57 -24.48
C THR A 40 -8.12 -35.78 -23.06
N VAL A 41 -9.35 -35.34 -22.77
CA VAL A 41 -9.98 -35.56 -21.45
C VAL A 41 -10.08 -37.05 -21.15
N ARG A 42 -10.50 -37.88 -22.10
CA ARG A 42 -10.60 -39.34 -21.91
C ARG A 42 -9.24 -39.99 -21.67
N GLN A 43 -8.18 -39.49 -22.28
CA GLN A 43 -6.82 -39.98 -22.09
C GLN A 43 -6.24 -39.54 -20.74
N GLU A 44 -6.53 -38.31 -20.30
CA GLU A 44 -6.03 -37.74 -19.04
C GLU A 44 -6.88 -38.13 -17.81
N LEU A 45 -8.14 -38.51 -18.03
CA LEU A 45 -9.08 -38.87 -16.96
C LEU A 45 -8.54 -39.91 -15.97
N PRO A 46 -7.91 -41.02 -16.41
CA PRO A 46 -7.38 -42.04 -15.52
C PRO A 46 -6.25 -41.51 -14.63
N GLN A 47 -5.42 -40.60 -15.16
CA GLN A 47 -4.34 -39.97 -14.42
C GLN A 47 -4.91 -39.03 -13.34
N ILE A 48 -5.89 -38.20 -13.69
CA ILE A 48 -6.60 -37.32 -12.75
C ILE A 48 -7.31 -38.15 -11.67
N ALA A 49 -7.96 -39.25 -12.06
CA ALA A 49 -8.64 -40.16 -11.13
C ALA A 49 -7.66 -40.82 -10.14
N ALA A 50 -6.41 -41.06 -10.55
CA ALA A 50 -5.36 -41.56 -9.65
C ALA A 50 -4.88 -40.50 -8.64
N LEU A 51 -5.01 -39.20 -8.95
CA LEU A 51 -4.66 -38.09 -8.05
C LEU A 51 -5.81 -37.72 -7.09
N LEU A 52 -7.06 -37.99 -7.48
CA LEU A 52 -8.27 -37.66 -6.71
C LEU A 52 -8.24 -38.11 -5.23
N PRO A 53 -7.76 -39.33 -4.89
CA PRO A 53 -7.72 -39.82 -3.51
C PRO A 53 -6.78 -39.02 -2.59
N ARG A 54 -5.84 -38.22 -3.12
CA ARG A 54 -4.91 -37.39 -2.33
C ARG A 54 -5.48 -36.01 -1.98
N LEU A 55 -6.50 -35.55 -2.68
CA LEU A 55 -7.17 -34.27 -2.43
C LEU A 55 -7.74 -34.11 -1.01
N PRO A 56 -8.42 -35.11 -0.39
CA PRO A 56 -8.97 -34.93 0.95
C PRO A 56 -7.90 -34.68 2.03
N GLY A 57 -6.69 -35.21 1.87
CA GLY A 57 -5.58 -34.91 2.78
C GLY A 57 -5.14 -33.45 2.67
N LEU A 58 -5.02 -32.94 1.44
CA LEU A 58 -4.67 -31.53 1.19
C LEU A 58 -5.74 -30.56 1.71
N THR A 59 -7.03 -30.88 1.61
CA THR A 59 -8.08 -30.02 2.16
C THR A 59 -8.06 -29.96 3.69
N GLN A 60 -7.74 -31.08 4.35
CA GLN A 60 -7.57 -31.12 5.81
C GLN A 60 -6.35 -30.31 6.25
N ASP A 61 -5.22 -30.45 5.57
CA ASP A 61 -4.01 -29.66 5.84
C ASP A 61 -4.26 -28.16 5.65
N LEU A 62 -4.98 -27.78 4.59
CA LEU A 62 -5.37 -26.39 4.37
C LEU A 62 -6.30 -25.90 5.49
N LEU A 63 -7.28 -26.70 5.90
CA LEU A 63 -8.22 -26.33 6.96
C LEU A 63 -7.53 -26.18 8.33
N GLN A 64 -6.53 -27.01 8.64
CA GLN A 64 -5.70 -26.86 9.83
C GLN A 64 -4.86 -25.59 9.77
N ARG A 65 -4.22 -25.31 8.61
CA ARG A 65 -3.48 -24.05 8.42
C ARG A 65 -4.35 -22.82 8.58
N PHE A 66 -5.60 -22.83 8.11
CA PHE A 66 -6.52 -21.71 8.31
C PHE A 66 -6.88 -21.50 9.79
N GLN A 67 -6.98 -22.56 10.60
CA GLN A 67 -7.19 -22.45 12.04
C GLN A 67 -5.95 -21.88 12.77
N ASP A 68 -4.75 -22.29 12.34
CA ASP A 68 -3.49 -21.76 12.89
C ASP A 68 -3.23 -20.31 12.45
N ASP A 69 -3.62 -19.92 11.23
CA ASP A 69 -3.44 -18.58 10.68
C ASP A 69 -4.33 -17.55 11.40
N GLU A 70 -5.46 -17.94 11.97
CA GLU A 70 -6.29 -17.05 12.79
C GLU A 70 -5.52 -16.61 14.06
N SER A 71 -4.76 -17.52 14.67
CA SER A 71 -3.89 -17.21 15.82
C SER A 71 -2.70 -16.33 15.41
N TYR A 72 -2.14 -16.56 14.22
CA TYR A 72 -1.04 -15.76 13.68
C TYR A 72 -1.48 -14.35 13.25
N SER A 73 -2.69 -14.23 12.69
CA SER A 73 -3.33 -12.96 12.32
C SER A 73 -3.63 -12.09 13.54
N GLN A 74 -4.11 -12.69 14.64
CA GLN A 74 -4.27 -11.98 15.91
C GLN A 74 -2.93 -11.46 16.46
N ALA A 75 -1.85 -12.23 16.33
CA ALA A 75 -0.51 -11.78 16.73
C ALA A 75 -0.02 -10.59 15.89
N ARG A 76 -0.22 -10.61 14.57
CA ARG A 76 0.12 -9.48 13.67
C ARG A 76 -0.70 -8.22 13.96
N THR A 77 -1.99 -8.39 14.25
CA THR A 77 -2.88 -7.25 14.54
C THR A 77 -2.43 -6.52 15.81
N ARG A 78 -2.02 -7.25 16.85
CA ARG A 78 -1.45 -6.68 18.08
C ARG A 78 -0.14 -5.92 17.82
N GLU A 79 0.69 -6.39 16.90
CA GLU A 79 1.93 -5.71 16.51
C GLU A 79 1.65 -4.39 15.78
N ILE A 80 0.66 -4.35 14.88
CA ILE A 80 0.23 -3.13 14.19
C ILE A 80 -0.37 -2.12 15.18
N GLU A 81 -1.21 -2.56 16.10
CA GLU A 81 -1.74 -1.70 17.17
C GLU A 81 -0.62 -1.13 18.05
N ALA A 82 0.37 -1.95 18.40
CA ALA A 82 1.54 -1.51 19.16
C ALA A 82 2.41 -0.51 18.39
N LEU A 83 2.52 -0.65 17.07
CA LEU A 83 3.21 0.30 16.19
C LEU A 83 2.46 1.63 16.08
N ASN A 84 1.14 1.59 15.88
CA ASN A 84 0.31 2.79 15.83
C ASN A 84 0.37 3.58 17.14
N CYS A 85 0.41 2.90 18.29
CA CYS A 85 0.60 3.54 19.59
C CYS A 85 1.96 4.27 19.72
N ARG A 86 3.01 3.81 19.01
CA ARG A 86 4.30 4.52 18.93
C ARG A 86 4.24 5.76 18.04
N ILE A 87 3.47 5.71 16.95
CA ILE A 87 3.31 6.83 16.01
C ILE A 87 2.54 7.99 16.68
N ASP A 88 1.47 7.69 17.41
CA ASP A 88 0.67 8.70 18.13
C ASP A 88 1.47 9.47 19.20
N ARG A 89 2.48 8.82 19.80
CA ARG A 89 3.42 9.49 20.74
C ARG A 89 4.41 10.42 20.05
N SER A 90 4.73 10.18 18.78
CA SER A 90 5.68 10.99 18.02
C SER A 90 5.03 12.29 17.54
N GLU A 91 3.77 12.22 17.09
CA GLU A 91 3.10 13.35 16.44
C GLU A 91 2.81 14.52 17.40
N ARG A 92 2.51 14.21 18.67
CA ARG A 92 2.24 15.22 19.72
C ARG A 92 3.49 15.95 20.20
N ARG A 93 4.70 15.42 19.94
CA ARG A 93 5.97 16.07 20.31
C ARG A 93 6.31 17.23 19.37
N LEU A 94 5.97 17.10 18.09
CA LEU A 94 6.30 18.10 17.07
C LEU A 94 5.29 19.25 17.01
N THR A 95 4.00 18.94 17.18
CA THR A 95 2.92 19.95 17.16
C THR A 95 2.99 20.93 18.32
N GLY A 96 3.31 20.46 19.54
CA GLY A 96 3.47 21.34 20.72
C GLY A 96 4.67 22.29 20.61
N ALA A 97 5.79 21.82 20.06
CA ALA A 97 6.99 22.63 19.86
C ALA A 97 6.80 23.70 18.76
N LEU A 98 6.13 23.33 17.65
CA LEU A 98 5.86 24.27 16.55
C LEU A 98 4.90 25.40 16.97
N LEU A 99 3.80 25.07 17.64
CA LEU A 99 2.86 26.08 18.13
C LEU A 99 3.50 27.05 19.15
N GLY A 100 4.35 26.53 20.04
CA GLY A 100 5.09 27.35 21.00
C GLY A 100 6.06 28.33 20.32
N SER A 101 6.80 27.86 19.31
CA SER A 101 7.75 28.71 18.57
C SER A 101 7.07 29.84 17.80
N ALA A 102 5.90 29.58 17.19
CA ALA A 102 5.14 30.59 16.45
C ALA A 102 4.61 31.72 17.35
N VAL A 103 4.10 31.37 18.54
CA VAL A 103 3.62 32.36 19.53
C VAL A 103 4.80 33.17 20.10
N GLY A 104 5.93 32.53 20.36
CA GLY A 104 7.15 33.20 20.83
C GLY A 104 7.69 34.22 19.82
N LEU A 105 7.83 33.82 18.55
CA LEU A 105 8.30 34.72 17.48
C LEU A 105 7.33 35.90 17.26
N SER A 106 6.01 35.64 17.33
CA SER A 106 5.00 36.69 17.25
C SER A 106 5.11 37.71 18.39
N GLY A 107 5.33 37.26 19.63
CA GLY A 107 5.53 38.14 20.78
C GLY A 107 6.81 38.98 20.69
N VAL A 108 7.91 38.39 20.19
CA VAL A 108 9.16 39.12 19.96
C VAL A 108 8.99 40.20 18.89
N LEU A 109 8.26 39.92 17.82
CA LEU A 109 7.99 40.91 16.76
C LEU A 109 7.18 42.10 17.28
N ILE A 110 6.19 41.85 18.14
CA ILE A 110 5.37 42.91 18.77
C ILE A 110 6.21 43.79 19.70
N LEU A 111 7.18 43.22 20.42
CA LEU A 111 8.10 44.00 21.25
C LEU A 111 9.06 44.87 20.44
N LEU A 112 9.52 44.38 19.28
CA LEU A 112 10.46 45.11 18.43
C LEU A 112 9.79 46.23 17.63
N PHE A 113 8.54 46.05 17.18
CA PHE A 113 7.81 47.04 16.37
C PHE A 113 6.81 47.90 17.17
N GLY A 114 6.38 47.46 18.36
CA GLY A 114 5.39 48.15 19.19
C GLY A 114 5.96 49.22 20.13
N SER A 115 7.29 49.43 20.15
CA SER A 115 7.97 50.32 21.10
C SER A 115 7.66 51.81 20.94
N GLU A 116 7.04 52.23 19.82
CA GLU A 116 6.69 53.62 19.50
C GLU A 116 5.36 54.09 20.15
N MET A 117 4.59 53.19 20.78
CA MET A 117 3.28 53.52 21.36
C MET A 117 3.31 53.38 22.89
N LEU A 118 3.24 54.52 23.60
CA LEU A 118 3.22 54.62 25.07
C LEU A 118 2.06 53.79 25.65
N GLY A 119 2.39 52.57 26.13
CA GLY A 119 1.44 51.59 26.68
C GLY A 119 1.67 50.16 26.17
N ALA A 120 2.31 49.98 25.01
CA ALA A 120 2.51 48.68 24.38
C ALA A 120 3.59 47.82 25.06
N GLN A 121 4.49 48.42 25.85
CA GLN A 121 5.60 47.72 26.52
C GLN A 121 5.12 46.73 27.60
N TRP A 122 4.08 47.09 28.36
CA TRP A 122 3.49 46.24 29.40
C TRP A 122 2.67 45.09 28.81
N VAL A 123 2.00 45.33 27.68
CA VAL A 123 1.24 44.31 26.95
C VAL A 123 2.19 43.30 26.30
N GLY A 124 3.26 43.76 25.64
CA GLY A 124 4.24 42.89 24.99
C GLY A 124 5.02 42.02 25.99
N THR A 125 5.45 42.59 27.11
CA THR A 125 6.15 41.82 28.17
C THR A 125 5.24 40.77 28.82
N GLY A 126 3.97 41.13 29.06
CA GLY A 126 2.95 40.19 29.55
C GLY A 126 2.73 39.01 28.58
N MET A 127 2.65 39.28 27.27
CA MET A 127 2.45 38.24 26.26
C MET A 127 3.67 37.32 26.08
N CYS A 128 4.89 37.87 26.19
CA CYS A 128 6.12 37.07 26.17
C CYS A 128 6.22 36.15 27.39
N LEU A 129 5.94 36.65 28.60
CA LEU A 129 5.92 35.82 29.80
C LEU A 129 4.83 34.75 29.71
N PHE A 130 3.65 35.08 29.19
CA PHE A 130 2.58 34.11 29.00
C PHE A 130 2.97 33.01 28.01
N GLY A 131 3.59 33.36 26.87
CA GLY A 131 4.09 32.39 25.90
C GLY A 131 5.16 31.46 26.48
N VAL A 132 6.09 32.00 27.28
CA VAL A 132 7.13 31.21 27.96
C VAL A 132 6.52 30.30 29.03
N ILE A 133 5.55 30.78 29.81
CA ILE A 133 4.88 29.97 30.84
C ILE A 133 4.05 28.85 30.21
N VAL A 134 3.31 29.12 29.14
CA VAL A 134 2.53 28.10 28.41
C VAL A 134 3.47 27.08 27.75
N GLY A 135 4.57 27.54 27.15
CA GLY A 135 5.60 26.67 26.58
C GLY A 135 6.26 25.78 27.63
N LEU A 136 6.61 26.34 28.80
CA LEU A 136 7.21 25.61 29.91
C LEU A 136 6.22 24.65 30.57
N TYR A 137 4.94 25.04 30.71
CA TYR A 137 3.89 24.18 31.25
C TYR A 137 3.62 22.99 30.31
N SER A 138 3.58 23.23 28.99
CA SER A 138 3.48 22.18 27.98
C SER A 138 4.68 21.22 28.03
N TRP A 139 5.89 21.75 28.18
CA TRP A 139 7.11 20.96 28.33
C TRP A 139 7.13 20.12 29.63
N LEU A 140 6.75 20.72 30.77
CA LEU A 140 6.70 20.04 32.08
C LEU A 140 5.57 19.01 32.16
N ALA A 141 4.40 19.29 31.58
CA ALA A 141 3.29 18.32 31.50
C ALA A 141 3.66 17.10 30.64
N THR A 142 4.55 17.30 29.65
CA THR A 142 5.08 16.23 28.80
C THR A 142 6.21 15.45 29.48
N ALA A 143 7.03 16.10 30.31
CA ALA A 143 8.16 15.48 31.03
C ALA A 143 7.75 14.64 32.25
N ARG A 144 6.51 14.77 32.76
CA ARG A 144 6.02 14.09 33.97
C ARG A 144 5.27 12.77 33.75
N ARG A 145 5.28 12.20 32.55
CA ARG A 145 4.65 10.88 32.33
C ARG A 145 5.72 9.79 32.21
N PRO A 146 5.90 8.94 33.26
CA PRO A 146 6.83 7.80 33.20
C PRO A 146 6.43 6.80 32.12
#